data_AF-A0A661MBX1-F1
#
_entry.id   AF-A0A661MBX1-F1
#
_cell.length_a   1.000
_cell.length_b   1.000
_cell.length_c   1.000
_cell.angle_alpha   90.00
_cell.angle_beta   90.00
_cell.angle_gamma   90.00
#
_symmetry.space_group_name_H-M   'P 1'
#
loop_
_entity.id
_entity.type
_entity.pdbx_description
1 polymer ?
#
loop_
_entity_poly.entity_id
_entity_poly.type
_entity_poly.pdbx_seq_one_letter_code
_entity_poly.pdbx_strand_id
1 'polypeptide(L)'
;MVVMRHSPKVPGKITAALLAVLVSVILWDRAQGAWFVDQERFHMSAHGQVSCQDCHERISGRPLHPDPADVNKSRAHFFDAEVCYSCHDGVKDDLDAGRHGSREGVRAEKYRYCIRCHRPHEVPGEGEEKRRALAADTPRAERCGVCHDKRDTLPALDSRDEECMACHRLPDPKDPGHSRIVARFCLHCHGGGKGALPVAVRARLPLIDSSEYVSTPHAKTACTACHPEAARFGHGSQAPGDCGRCHAPHDEKTAHDLHARVSCGACHLPGVRPVLDRDGQVVVWERPLSLGKPSGIHHMILMEDEKKCSRCHTRGNRVGAAAMVLPPKGILCMPCHASTFSVGDPVTLGGLGIFILGLVFLTATWFAGAHGGILRGVAGGVRTWAGAFFSVGGLRAFFLDVLLQRRLYRQSEGRWVIHALIFYPFLFRFVWGIAGLLGSLWSPESEIVRWMLDKNAPAAALSFDISGLLLGLGILLAVVRGVLARKERAPGLPRQDYLSLGLLGAIVAVGFVLEGIRIAMTGRPAGAAYAFVGNWVASQFGEADPLINAYGYVWYGHAVLTAAFIAYLPFSRLIHVILAPVVLVLNAGSHGKGPESRRRRTGREIERRAGSTSSAV
;
A
#
# COMPACT_ATOMS: atom_id res chain seq x y z
N MET A 1 13.31 11.09 35.98
CA MET A 1 13.51 12.47 36.48
C MET A 1 14.59 13.12 35.62
N VAL A 2 14.33 14.35 35.13
CA VAL A 2 15.19 15.22 34.28
C VAL A 2 15.26 14.86 32.79
N VAL A 3 15.00 15.69 31.77
CA VAL A 3 14.21 16.92 31.49
C VAL A 3 14.28 17.05 29.96
N MET A 4 13.15 17.06 29.26
CA MET A 4 13.10 17.45 27.85
C MET A 4 13.10 18.98 27.76
N ARG A 5 14.10 19.53 27.06
CA ARG A 5 14.26 20.95 26.76
C ARG A 5 13.24 21.39 25.69
N HIS A 6 12.43 22.37 26.07
CA HIS A 6 11.89 23.49 25.29
C HIS A 6 11.83 23.33 23.76
N SER A 7 10.64 23.02 23.25
CA SER A 7 10.21 23.47 21.92
C SER A 7 9.97 24.99 21.95
N PRO A 8 10.39 25.77 20.95
CA PRO A 8 10.07 27.18 20.90
C PRO A 8 8.56 27.34 20.72
N LYS A 9 7.93 28.08 21.64
CA LYS A 9 6.53 28.49 21.55
C LYS A 9 6.38 29.41 20.33
N VAL A 10 6.03 28.85 19.18
CA VAL A 10 5.51 29.63 18.06
C VAL A 10 4.16 30.19 18.52
N PRO A 11 3.94 31.51 18.52
CA PRO A 11 2.70 32.10 19.02
C PRO A 11 1.51 31.57 18.22
N GLY A 12 0.47 31.10 18.90
CA GLY A 12 -0.69 30.41 18.31
C GLY A 12 -1.43 31.16 17.20
N LYS A 13 -1.17 32.47 17.05
CA LYS A 13 -1.66 33.29 15.93
C LYS A 13 -0.91 33.03 14.62
N ILE A 14 0.38 32.68 14.67
CA ILE A 14 1.19 32.36 13.48
C ILE A 14 0.86 30.96 12.96
N THR A 15 0.60 29.98 13.84
CA THR A 15 0.13 28.65 13.41
C THR A 15 -1.29 28.70 12.86
N ALA A 16 -2.20 29.48 13.43
CA ALA A 16 -3.54 29.67 12.87
C ALA A 16 -3.53 30.45 11.54
N ALA A 17 -2.68 31.47 11.40
CA ALA A 17 -2.50 32.20 10.15
C ALA A 17 -1.80 31.35 9.08
N LEU A 18 -0.79 30.56 9.45
CA LEU A 18 -0.14 29.62 8.53
C LEU A 18 -1.07 28.47 8.17
N LEU A 19 -1.89 27.94 9.09
CA LEU A 19 -2.93 26.96 8.75
C LEU A 19 -4.01 27.59 7.89
N ALA A 20 -4.44 28.83 8.15
CA ALA A 20 -5.43 29.51 7.34
C ALA A 20 -4.88 29.88 5.96
N VAL A 21 -3.59 30.21 5.84
CA VAL A 21 -2.88 30.42 4.56
C VAL A 21 -2.66 29.08 3.85
N LEU A 22 -2.26 28.02 4.55
CA LEU A 22 -2.14 26.68 3.96
C LEU A 22 -3.50 26.18 3.51
N VAL A 23 -4.54 26.32 4.33
CA VAL A 23 -5.92 25.94 4.03
C VAL A 23 -6.51 26.84 2.95
N SER A 24 -6.20 28.13 2.87
CA SER A 24 -6.62 28.97 1.74
C SER A 24 -5.79 28.77 0.47
N VAL A 25 -4.56 28.26 0.57
CA VAL A 25 -3.74 27.79 -0.57
C VAL A 25 -4.17 26.39 -1.04
N ILE A 26 -4.66 25.54 -0.13
CA ILE A 26 -5.22 24.20 -0.39
C ILE A 26 -6.69 24.29 -0.87
N LEU A 27 -7.46 25.27 -0.38
CA LEU A 27 -8.82 25.61 -0.83
C LEU A 27 -8.80 26.58 -2.03
N TRP A 28 -7.66 27.19 -2.35
CA TRP A 28 -7.33 27.52 -3.73
C TRP A 28 -7.06 26.21 -4.47
N ASP A 29 -8.11 25.40 -4.61
CA ASP A 29 -8.30 24.71 -5.86
C ASP A 29 -8.18 25.82 -6.90
N ARG A 30 -7.03 25.88 -7.61
CA ARG A 30 -6.82 26.83 -8.68
C ARG A 30 -8.10 26.71 -9.48
N ALA A 31 -8.91 27.77 -9.53
CA ALA A 31 -10.05 27.82 -10.42
C ALA A 31 -9.44 27.58 -11.81
N GLN A 32 -9.47 26.35 -12.26
CA GLN A 32 -8.98 25.91 -13.55
C GLN A 32 -10.28 25.60 -14.25
N GLY A 33 -10.63 26.45 -15.21
CA GLY A 33 -11.93 26.42 -15.85
C GLY A 33 -12.11 25.05 -16.48
N ALA A 34 -13.01 24.28 -15.86
CA ALA A 34 -13.51 23.07 -16.44
C ALA A 34 -14.25 23.47 -17.72
N TRP A 35 -14.16 22.63 -18.74
CA TRP A 35 -14.99 22.76 -19.94
C TRP A 35 -16.45 22.43 -19.64
N PHE A 36 -16.76 21.84 -18.48
CA PHE A 36 -18.13 21.61 -18.05
C PHE A 36 -18.70 22.76 -17.22
N VAL A 37 -19.99 23.02 -17.40
CA VAL A 37 -20.79 24.04 -16.72
C VAL A 37 -21.88 23.34 -15.91
N ASP A 38 -21.91 23.57 -14.59
CA ASP A 38 -23.01 23.10 -13.74
C ASP A 38 -24.24 23.99 -14.00
N GLN A 39 -25.24 23.44 -14.70
CA GLN A 39 -26.41 24.19 -15.14
C GLN A 39 -27.21 24.78 -13.97
N GLU A 40 -27.27 24.09 -12.83
CA GLU A 40 -27.97 24.62 -11.65
C GLU A 40 -27.24 25.83 -11.09
N ARG A 41 -25.91 25.75 -10.98
CA ARG A 41 -25.10 26.89 -10.51
C ARG A 41 -25.15 28.05 -11.48
N PHE A 42 -25.14 27.76 -12.79
CA PHE A 42 -25.30 28.76 -13.82
C PHE A 42 -26.65 29.45 -13.73
N HIS A 43 -27.74 28.69 -13.61
CA HIS A 43 -29.09 29.22 -13.46
C HIS A 43 -29.23 30.15 -12.24
N MET A 44 -28.59 29.81 -11.11
CA MET A 44 -28.57 30.65 -9.90
C MET A 44 -27.60 31.84 -9.97
N SER A 45 -26.72 31.88 -10.97
CA SER A 45 -25.71 32.93 -11.09
C SER A 45 -26.32 34.27 -11.53
N ALA A 46 -25.61 35.36 -11.26
CA ALA A 46 -25.93 36.70 -11.77
C ALA A 46 -26.03 36.74 -13.30
N HIS A 47 -25.34 35.81 -13.98
CA HIS A 47 -25.31 35.70 -15.44
C HIS A 47 -26.22 34.58 -15.97
N GLY A 48 -27.05 33.95 -15.13
CA GLY A 48 -27.85 32.77 -15.52
C GLY A 48 -28.95 33.03 -16.55
N GLN A 49 -29.13 34.29 -16.96
CA GLN A 49 -30.04 34.74 -18.01
C GLN A 49 -29.31 35.40 -19.19
N VAL A 50 -27.97 35.44 -19.16
CA VAL A 50 -27.13 35.96 -20.24
C VAL A 50 -26.83 34.81 -21.20
N SER A 51 -27.03 35.01 -22.52
CA SER A 51 -26.75 33.93 -23.47
C SER A 51 -25.26 33.62 -23.48
N CYS A 52 -24.93 32.33 -23.70
CA CYS A 52 -23.56 31.88 -23.84
C CYS A 52 -22.81 32.70 -24.91
N GLN A 53 -23.48 33.05 -26.02
CA GLN A 53 -22.87 33.77 -27.14
C GLN A 53 -22.64 35.25 -26.87
N ASP A 54 -23.34 35.86 -25.92
CA ASP A 54 -23.12 37.27 -25.55
C ASP A 54 -21.73 37.46 -24.90
N CYS A 55 -21.22 36.43 -24.21
CA CYS A 55 -19.86 36.41 -23.65
C CYS A 55 -18.86 35.65 -24.54
N HIS A 56 -19.32 34.69 -25.34
CA HIS A 56 -18.48 33.83 -26.18
C HIS A 56 -18.67 34.06 -27.69
N GLU A 57 -18.92 35.31 -28.09
CA GLU A 57 -19.22 35.72 -29.47
C GLU A 57 -18.20 35.17 -30.50
N ARG A 58 -16.92 35.17 -30.13
CA ARG A 58 -15.80 34.74 -31.00
C ARG A 58 -15.77 33.23 -31.31
N ILE A 59 -16.68 32.42 -30.75
CA ILE A 59 -16.79 30.99 -31.05
C ILE A 59 -17.63 30.75 -32.30
N SER A 60 -18.71 31.50 -32.47
CA SER A 60 -19.62 31.39 -33.61
C SER A 60 -18.87 31.70 -34.91
N GLY A 61 -18.85 30.74 -35.85
CA GLY A 61 -18.16 30.86 -37.14
C GLY A 61 -16.73 30.33 -37.18
N ARG A 62 -16.17 29.82 -36.07
CA ARG A 62 -14.88 29.11 -36.13
C ARG A 62 -15.04 27.75 -36.82
N PRO A 63 -14.05 27.33 -37.64
CA PRO A 63 -14.10 26.03 -38.31
C PRO A 63 -13.95 24.85 -37.34
N LEU A 64 -13.38 25.07 -36.15
CA LEU A 64 -13.16 24.07 -35.11
C LEU A 64 -13.47 24.66 -33.74
N HIS A 65 -14.14 23.88 -32.90
CA HIS A 65 -14.36 24.18 -31.50
C HIS A 65 -14.37 22.89 -30.65
N PRO A 66 -13.47 22.75 -29.65
CA PRO A 66 -12.27 23.57 -29.44
C PRO A 66 -11.24 23.34 -30.55
N ASP A 67 -10.34 24.30 -30.80
CA ASP A 67 -9.16 24.06 -31.64
C ASP A 67 -8.14 23.22 -30.83
N PRO A 68 -7.78 22.00 -31.27
CA PRO A 68 -6.82 21.17 -30.54
C PRO A 68 -5.40 21.77 -30.46
N ALA A 69 -5.05 22.77 -31.27
CA ALA A 69 -3.81 23.52 -31.12
C ALA A 69 -3.80 24.43 -29.88
N ASP A 70 -4.98 24.78 -29.38
CA ASP A 70 -5.20 25.78 -28.34
C ASP A 70 -5.49 25.19 -26.95
N VAL A 71 -5.92 23.92 -26.86
CA VAL A 71 -6.33 23.28 -25.58
C VAL A 71 -5.22 23.19 -24.52
N ASN A 72 -3.97 23.26 -24.93
CA ASN A 72 -2.80 23.26 -24.03
C ASN A 72 -2.44 24.65 -23.51
N LYS A 73 -2.98 25.72 -24.09
CA LYS A 73 -2.76 27.07 -23.62
C LYS A 73 -3.55 27.31 -22.34
N SER A 74 -3.05 28.22 -21.49
CA SER A 74 -3.76 28.60 -20.27
C SER A 74 -5.00 29.47 -20.60
N ARG A 75 -5.99 29.48 -19.71
CA ARG A 75 -7.18 30.33 -19.84
C ARG A 75 -6.86 31.82 -20.01
N ALA A 76 -5.78 32.29 -19.40
CA ALA A 76 -5.35 33.69 -19.51
C ALA A 76 -5.03 34.09 -20.96
N HIS A 77 -4.66 33.14 -21.83
CA HIS A 77 -4.42 33.42 -23.25
C HIS A 77 -5.70 33.79 -24.01
N PHE A 78 -6.87 33.31 -23.56
CA PHE A 78 -8.16 33.54 -24.21
C PHE A 78 -9.01 34.60 -23.51
N PHE A 79 -8.52 35.13 -22.39
CA PHE A 79 -9.25 36.11 -21.59
C PHE A 79 -9.10 37.50 -22.18
N ASP A 80 -10.22 38.21 -22.26
CA ASP A 80 -10.32 39.58 -22.72
C ASP A 80 -11.19 40.36 -21.72
N ALA A 81 -10.62 41.35 -21.04
CA ALA A 81 -11.32 42.12 -20.02
C ALA A 81 -12.42 43.01 -20.62
N GLU A 82 -12.30 43.37 -21.89
CA GLU A 82 -13.27 44.24 -22.58
C GLU A 82 -14.66 43.60 -22.66
N VAL A 83 -14.74 42.27 -22.73
CA VAL A 83 -16.01 41.52 -22.66
C VAL A 83 -16.71 41.73 -21.32
N CYS A 84 -15.96 41.93 -20.24
CA CYS A 84 -16.55 42.25 -18.95
C CYS A 84 -16.96 43.72 -18.88
N TYR A 85 -16.14 44.63 -19.41
CA TYR A 85 -16.38 46.07 -19.35
C TYR A 85 -17.58 46.53 -20.19
N SER A 86 -17.98 45.77 -21.21
CA SER A 86 -19.19 46.09 -21.98
C SER A 86 -20.48 46.12 -21.14
N CYS A 87 -20.49 45.40 -20.01
CA CYS A 87 -21.60 45.36 -19.05
C CYS A 87 -21.22 45.88 -17.66
N HIS A 88 -19.92 45.91 -17.33
CA HIS A 88 -19.37 46.42 -16.06
C HIS A 88 -18.44 47.61 -16.31
N ASP A 89 -18.98 48.65 -16.94
CA ASP A 89 -18.27 49.85 -17.39
C ASP A 89 -17.49 50.57 -16.28
N GLY A 90 -18.08 50.72 -15.09
CA GLY A 90 -17.45 51.41 -13.95
C GLY A 90 -16.29 50.65 -13.30
N VAL A 91 -16.14 49.35 -13.55
CA VAL A 91 -15.09 48.52 -12.91
C VAL A 91 -13.70 48.91 -13.40
N LYS A 92 -13.58 49.30 -14.67
CA LYS A 92 -12.30 49.73 -15.23
C LYS A 92 -11.80 51.00 -14.52
N ASP A 93 -12.68 51.99 -14.39
CA ASP A 93 -12.36 53.26 -13.75
C ASP A 93 -12.06 53.09 -12.26
N ASP A 94 -12.80 52.21 -11.57
CA ASP A 94 -12.51 51.86 -10.19
C ASP A 94 -11.13 51.22 -10.02
N LEU A 95 -10.79 50.26 -10.88
CA LEU A 95 -9.47 49.61 -10.84
C LEU A 95 -8.35 50.61 -11.10
N ASP A 96 -8.53 51.49 -12.09
CA ASP A 96 -7.55 52.54 -12.43
C ASP A 96 -7.42 53.57 -11.29
N ALA A 97 -8.50 53.80 -10.53
CA ALA A 97 -8.49 54.60 -9.29
C ALA A 97 -8.03 53.81 -8.04
N GLY A 98 -7.56 52.58 -8.19
CA GLY A 98 -7.05 51.75 -7.10
C GLY A 98 -8.12 51.18 -6.18
N ARG A 99 -9.34 50.95 -6.69
CA ARG A 99 -10.48 50.33 -5.98
C ARG A 99 -10.92 49.03 -6.64
N HIS A 100 -11.42 48.09 -5.84
CA HIS A 100 -12.08 46.88 -6.34
C HIS A 100 -13.09 46.37 -5.30
N GLY A 101 -14.38 46.54 -5.57
CA GLY A 101 -15.43 46.33 -4.57
C GLY A 101 -15.22 47.22 -3.35
N SER A 102 -15.24 46.65 -2.14
CA SER A 102 -15.00 47.40 -0.89
C SER A 102 -13.51 47.61 -0.56
N ARG A 103 -12.58 47.22 -1.44
CA ARG A 103 -11.13 47.34 -1.19
C ARG A 103 -10.56 48.58 -1.86
N GLU A 104 -9.81 49.35 -1.09
CA GLU A 104 -9.06 50.51 -1.56
C GLU A 104 -7.54 50.21 -1.63
N GLY A 105 -6.80 51.05 -2.36
CA GLY A 105 -5.34 50.91 -2.52
C GLY A 105 -4.92 49.67 -3.30
N VAL A 106 -5.81 49.10 -4.12
CA VAL A 106 -5.47 47.93 -4.94
C VAL A 106 -4.59 48.32 -6.11
N ARG A 107 -3.69 47.42 -6.52
CA ARG A 107 -2.89 47.60 -7.73
C ARG A 107 -3.63 47.05 -8.93
N ALA A 108 -4.06 47.92 -9.84
CA ALA A 108 -4.86 47.57 -11.02
C ALA A 108 -4.30 46.36 -11.78
N GLU A 109 -2.97 46.28 -11.95
CA GLU A 109 -2.29 45.21 -12.71
C GLU A 109 -2.57 43.81 -12.13
N LYS A 110 -2.80 43.70 -10.82
CA LYS A 110 -3.10 42.42 -10.17
C LYS A 110 -4.53 41.92 -10.43
N TYR A 111 -5.43 42.81 -10.84
CA TYR A 111 -6.86 42.54 -11.00
C TYR A 111 -7.30 42.49 -12.48
N ARG A 112 -6.40 42.79 -13.42
CA ARG A 112 -6.68 42.72 -14.87
C ARG A 112 -7.11 41.34 -15.38
N TYR A 113 -6.80 40.25 -14.67
CA TYR A 113 -7.27 38.91 -15.01
C TYR A 113 -8.43 38.50 -14.09
N CYS A 114 -9.63 39.03 -14.38
CA CYS A 114 -10.81 38.94 -13.50
C CYS A 114 -11.16 37.49 -13.11
N ILE A 115 -11.10 36.57 -14.08
CA ILE A 115 -11.47 35.15 -13.90
C ILE A 115 -10.42 34.32 -13.14
N ARG A 116 -9.37 34.99 -12.62
CA ARG A 116 -8.49 34.40 -11.60
C ARG A 116 -9.23 34.19 -10.29
N CYS A 117 -10.12 35.13 -9.95
CA CYS A 117 -10.85 35.16 -8.70
C CYS A 117 -12.36 34.95 -8.92
N HIS A 118 -12.91 35.48 -10.01
CA HIS A 118 -14.31 35.32 -10.36
C HIS A 118 -14.55 34.06 -11.20
N ARG A 119 -15.69 33.42 -10.98
CA ARG A 119 -16.19 32.32 -11.82
C ARG A 119 -17.46 32.78 -12.52
N PRO A 120 -17.40 33.31 -13.76
CA PRO A 120 -18.53 33.95 -14.42
C PRO A 120 -19.83 33.13 -14.40
N HIS A 121 -19.74 31.81 -14.60
CA HIS A 121 -20.89 30.90 -14.59
C HIS A 121 -21.43 30.56 -13.18
N GLU A 122 -20.80 31.04 -12.12
CA GLU A 122 -21.18 30.71 -10.73
C GLU A 122 -21.23 31.97 -9.85
N VAL A 123 -21.07 33.17 -10.41
CA VAL A 123 -21.08 34.42 -9.62
C VAL A 123 -22.46 34.59 -8.99
N PRO A 124 -22.59 34.69 -7.66
CA PRO A 124 -23.89 34.90 -7.02
C PRO A 124 -24.50 36.25 -7.39
N GLY A 125 -25.82 36.30 -7.61
CA GLY A 125 -26.55 37.56 -7.81
C GLY A 125 -26.42 38.54 -6.63
N GLU A 126 -26.53 39.84 -6.91
CA GLU A 126 -26.36 40.96 -5.96
C GLU A 126 -27.61 41.31 -5.13
N GLY A 127 -28.41 40.33 -4.74
CA GLY A 127 -29.50 40.56 -3.78
C GLY A 127 -29.07 40.18 -2.36
N GLU A 128 -29.00 41.14 -1.43
CA GLU A 128 -28.71 40.85 -0.01
C GLU A 128 -29.71 39.85 0.60
N GLU A 129 -30.96 39.90 0.12
CA GLU A 129 -32.05 38.99 0.47
C GLU A 129 -31.85 37.57 -0.09
N LYS A 130 -31.43 37.45 -1.36
CA LYS A 130 -31.11 36.17 -2.02
C LYS A 130 -29.86 35.49 -1.42
N ARG A 131 -28.86 36.27 -1.00
CA ARG A 131 -27.65 35.77 -0.34
C ARG A 131 -27.90 35.31 1.10
N ARG A 132 -28.74 36.01 1.87
CA ARG A 132 -29.13 35.60 3.24
C ARG A 132 -29.94 34.31 3.26
N ALA A 133 -30.72 34.07 2.20
CA ALA A 133 -31.59 32.92 2.11
C ALA A 133 -30.89 31.65 1.55
N LEU A 134 -29.70 31.78 0.96
CA LEU A 134 -28.83 30.69 0.52
C LEU A 134 -27.69 30.48 1.54
N ALA A 135 -27.98 29.87 2.70
CA ALA A 135 -26.93 29.49 3.65
C ALA A 135 -26.01 28.42 3.02
N ALA A 136 -24.70 28.48 3.29
CA ALA A 136 -23.68 27.64 2.64
C ALA A 136 -23.92 26.11 2.83
N ASP A 137 -24.64 25.74 3.89
CA ASP A 137 -25.02 24.40 4.32
C ASP A 137 -26.39 23.91 3.83
N THR A 138 -27.18 24.76 3.15
CA THR A 138 -28.50 24.37 2.60
C THR A 138 -28.35 23.22 1.60
N PRO A 139 -29.06 22.08 1.71
CA PRO A 139 -29.00 20.98 0.74
C PRO A 139 -29.35 21.44 -0.68
N ARG A 140 -28.67 20.91 -1.70
CA ARG A 140 -28.82 21.32 -3.13
C ARG A 140 -30.28 21.31 -3.60
N ALA A 141 -31.08 20.35 -3.13
CA ALA A 141 -32.50 20.20 -3.46
C ALA A 141 -33.41 21.31 -2.89
N GLU A 142 -32.94 22.06 -1.90
CA GLU A 142 -33.72 23.09 -1.18
C GLU A 142 -33.31 24.51 -1.57
N ARG A 143 -32.15 24.68 -2.24
CA ARG A 143 -31.62 25.98 -2.66
C ARG A 143 -32.49 26.71 -3.68
N CYS A 144 -33.12 25.97 -4.60
CA CYS A 144 -34.03 26.57 -5.58
C CYS A 144 -35.35 27.02 -4.94
N GLY A 145 -35.79 26.31 -3.88
CA GLY A 145 -37.01 26.57 -3.10
C GLY A 145 -37.00 27.90 -2.33
N VAL A 146 -35.84 28.55 -2.27
CA VAL A 146 -35.62 29.85 -1.62
C VAL A 146 -36.20 31.00 -2.44
N CYS A 147 -36.14 30.91 -3.77
CA CYS A 147 -36.58 31.97 -4.69
C CYS A 147 -37.72 31.54 -5.61
N HIS A 148 -37.99 30.24 -5.74
CA HIS A 148 -39.00 29.68 -6.63
C HIS A 148 -39.77 28.55 -5.95
N ASP A 149 -40.99 28.30 -6.40
CA ASP A 149 -41.70 27.06 -6.06
C ASP A 149 -40.89 25.86 -6.51
N LYS A 150 -40.91 24.79 -5.70
CA LYS A 150 -40.20 23.55 -6.03
C LYS A 150 -40.71 23.02 -7.37
N ARG A 151 -39.80 22.91 -8.33
CA ARG A 151 -40.00 22.25 -9.62
C ARG A 151 -39.02 21.09 -9.74
N ASP A 152 -39.46 20.01 -10.38
CA ASP A 152 -38.64 18.81 -10.56
C ASP A 152 -37.61 18.96 -11.69
N THR A 153 -37.71 20.02 -12.50
CA THR A 153 -36.79 20.32 -13.61
C THR A 153 -36.46 21.80 -13.69
N LEU A 154 -35.22 22.13 -14.07
CA LEU A 154 -34.81 23.49 -14.40
C LEU A 154 -35.58 24.02 -15.62
N PRO A 155 -35.74 25.34 -15.76
CA PRO A 155 -36.22 25.95 -16.99
C PRO A 155 -35.36 25.50 -18.18
N ALA A 156 -36.00 25.25 -19.33
CA ALA A 156 -35.30 24.97 -20.56
C ALA A 156 -34.46 26.19 -20.96
N LEU A 157 -33.23 25.94 -21.45
CA LEU A 157 -32.43 26.97 -22.08
C LEU A 157 -33.04 27.31 -23.45
N ASP A 158 -32.71 28.49 -23.98
CA ASP A 158 -33.01 28.78 -25.38
C ASP A 158 -32.25 27.79 -26.30
N SER A 159 -32.71 27.67 -27.54
CA SER A 159 -32.17 26.68 -28.47
C SER A 159 -30.67 26.86 -28.75
N ARG A 160 -30.15 28.10 -28.73
CA ARG A 160 -28.73 28.37 -29.03
C ARG A 160 -27.84 28.01 -27.84
N ASP A 161 -28.29 28.30 -26.63
CA ASP A 161 -27.59 27.92 -25.41
C ASP A 161 -27.66 26.41 -25.17
N GLU A 162 -28.77 25.76 -25.56
CA GLU A 162 -28.90 24.31 -25.51
C GLU A 162 -27.92 23.60 -26.46
N GLU A 163 -27.61 24.16 -27.63
CA GLU A 163 -26.56 23.65 -28.53
C GLU A 163 -25.18 23.64 -27.86
N CYS A 164 -24.84 24.70 -27.11
CA CYS A 164 -23.62 24.75 -26.31
C CYS A 164 -23.65 23.70 -25.18
N MET A 165 -24.76 23.65 -24.45
CA MET A 165 -24.91 22.79 -23.28
C MET A 165 -25.06 21.31 -23.62
N ALA A 166 -25.37 20.94 -24.87
CA ALA A 166 -25.31 19.56 -25.34
C ALA A 166 -23.92 18.90 -25.14
N CYS A 167 -22.85 19.71 -25.13
CA CYS A 167 -21.48 19.27 -24.87
C CYS A 167 -20.93 19.80 -23.53
N HIS A 168 -21.30 21.04 -23.14
CA HIS A 168 -20.74 21.72 -21.98
C HIS A 168 -21.49 21.46 -20.67
N ARG A 169 -22.70 20.91 -20.69
CA ARG A 169 -23.43 20.60 -19.45
C ARG A 169 -22.66 19.58 -18.62
N LEU A 170 -22.42 19.92 -17.34
CA LEU A 170 -21.83 19.00 -16.39
C LEU A 170 -22.75 17.79 -16.22
N PRO A 171 -22.32 16.57 -16.60
CA PRO A 171 -23.16 15.39 -16.44
C PRO A 171 -23.30 15.05 -14.95
N ASP A 172 -24.50 14.65 -14.52
CA ASP A 172 -24.69 14.16 -13.14
C ASP A 172 -23.90 12.85 -12.95
N PRO A 173 -22.96 12.78 -11.98
CA PRO A 173 -22.22 11.55 -11.72
C PRO A 173 -23.09 10.32 -11.43
N LYS A 174 -24.34 10.52 -10.98
CA LYS A 174 -25.31 9.47 -10.67
C LYS A 174 -26.10 8.99 -11.88
N ASP A 175 -26.09 9.74 -12.99
CA ASP A 175 -26.76 9.33 -14.21
C ASP A 175 -26.09 8.07 -14.79
N PRO A 176 -26.82 6.97 -15.03
CA PRO A 176 -26.29 5.80 -15.75
C PRO A 176 -25.67 6.14 -17.11
N GLY A 177 -26.06 7.26 -17.72
CA GLY A 177 -25.52 7.82 -18.95
C GLY A 177 -24.22 8.62 -18.81
N HIS A 178 -23.80 8.98 -17.58
CA HIS A 178 -22.65 9.87 -17.31
C HIS A 178 -21.40 9.49 -18.11
N SER A 179 -20.94 8.24 -17.99
CA SER A 179 -19.72 7.78 -18.67
C SER A 179 -19.83 7.90 -20.19
N ARG A 180 -21.02 7.72 -20.78
CA ARG A 180 -21.25 7.85 -22.22
C ARG A 180 -21.20 9.31 -22.67
N ILE A 181 -21.73 10.24 -21.87
CA ILE A 181 -21.69 11.68 -22.15
C ILE A 181 -20.23 12.16 -22.14
N VAL A 182 -19.47 11.81 -21.10
CA VAL A 182 -18.04 12.16 -21.00
C VAL A 182 -17.23 11.53 -22.14
N ALA A 183 -17.46 10.24 -22.43
CA ALA A 183 -16.77 9.57 -23.53
C ALA A 183 -17.08 10.22 -24.89
N ARG A 184 -18.33 10.59 -25.17
CA ARG A 184 -18.71 11.30 -26.39
C ARG A 184 -17.97 12.63 -26.52
N PHE A 185 -17.90 13.38 -25.42
CA PHE A 185 -17.18 14.66 -25.36
C PHE A 185 -15.68 14.48 -25.67
N CYS A 186 -15.00 13.54 -25.00
CA CYS A 186 -13.57 13.31 -25.22
C CYS A 186 -13.25 12.70 -26.60
N LEU A 187 -14.08 11.75 -27.06
CA LEU A 187 -13.89 11.07 -28.35
C LEU A 187 -14.24 11.95 -29.54
N HIS A 188 -14.83 13.13 -29.35
CA HIS A 188 -14.98 14.11 -30.41
C HIS A 188 -13.63 14.47 -31.04
N CYS A 189 -12.60 14.66 -30.22
CA CYS A 189 -11.23 14.92 -30.67
C CYS A 189 -10.37 13.65 -30.75
N HIS A 190 -10.52 12.74 -29.79
CA HIS A 190 -9.67 11.56 -29.68
C HIS A 190 -10.16 10.34 -30.45
N GLY A 191 -11.39 10.31 -30.94
CA GLY A 191 -11.95 9.17 -31.68
C GLY A 191 -11.30 9.01 -33.05
N GLY A 192 -10.80 7.80 -33.35
CA GLY A 192 -10.12 7.45 -34.60
C GLY A 192 -11.00 7.39 -35.86
N GLY A 193 -12.23 7.90 -35.83
CA GLY A 193 -13.21 7.79 -36.92
C GLY A 193 -12.93 8.70 -38.12
N LYS A 194 -13.53 8.37 -39.28
CA LYS A 194 -13.60 9.26 -40.44
C LYS A 194 -14.69 10.32 -40.18
N GLY A 195 -14.37 11.61 -40.28
CA GLY A 195 -15.36 12.69 -40.42
C GLY A 195 -15.47 13.74 -39.31
N ALA A 196 -14.94 13.53 -38.09
CA ALA A 196 -15.09 14.50 -36.99
C ALA A 196 -14.09 15.67 -37.03
N LEU A 197 -12.87 15.42 -37.52
CA LEU A 197 -11.80 16.42 -37.60
C LEU A 197 -11.04 16.31 -38.94
N PRO A 198 -10.50 17.42 -39.48
CA PRO A 198 -9.63 17.41 -40.66
C PRO A 198 -8.46 16.43 -40.49
N VAL A 199 -8.03 15.78 -41.59
CA VAL A 199 -6.92 14.80 -41.58
C VAL A 199 -5.65 15.38 -40.94
N ALA A 200 -5.31 16.63 -41.30
CA ALA A 200 -4.13 17.33 -40.78
C ALA A 200 -4.17 17.55 -39.25
N VAL A 201 -5.37 17.74 -38.69
CA VAL A 201 -5.57 17.91 -37.25
C VAL A 201 -5.46 16.55 -36.56
N ARG A 202 -6.14 15.51 -37.07
CA ARG A 202 -6.07 14.14 -36.52
C ARG A 202 -4.65 13.58 -36.48
N ALA A 203 -3.84 13.91 -37.48
CA ALA A 203 -2.43 13.50 -37.54
C ALA A 203 -1.59 14.01 -36.35
N ARG A 204 -2.07 15.02 -35.60
CA ARG A 204 -1.38 15.63 -34.45
C ARG A 204 -1.97 15.21 -33.10
N LEU A 205 -2.98 14.33 -33.10
CA LEU A 205 -3.68 13.92 -31.89
C LEU A 205 -3.34 12.49 -31.48
N PRO A 206 -3.31 12.19 -30.17
CA PRO A 206 -3.36 10.81 -29.71
C PRO A 206 -4.76 10.27 -29.94
N LEU A 207 -4.88 9.25 -30.79
CA LEU A 207 -6.17 8.68 -31.17
C LEU A 207 -6.50 7.43 -30.34
N ILE A 208 -7.80 7.19 -30.19
CA ILE A 208 -8.42 6.02 -29.58
C ILE A 208 -9.34 5.43 -30.64
N ASP A 209 -9.17 4.14 -30.93
CA ASP A 209 -10.16 3.44 -31.75
C ASP A 209 -11.44 3.29 -30.92
N SER A 210 -12.47 4.04 -31.31
CA SER A 210 -13.73 4.04 -30.58
C SER A 210 -14.45 2.70 -30.66
N SER A 211 -14.22 1.90 -31.69
CA SER A 211 -14.83 0.57 -31.84
C SER A 211 -14.15 -0.47 -30.94
N GLU A 212 -12.83 -0.42 -30.82
CA GLU A 212 -12.08 -1.27 -29.89
C GLU A 212 -12.30 -0.85 -28.43
N TYR A 213 -12.36 0.46 -28.16
CA TYR A 213 -12.52 0.99 -26.80
C TYR A 213 -13.74 0.42 -26.06
N VAL A 214 -14.86 0.18 -26.76
CA VAL A 214 -16.09 -0.36 -26.15
C VAL A 214 -15.87 -1.74 -25.52
N SER A 215 -14.88 -2.50 -25.99
CA SER A 215 -14.54 -3.83 -25.47
C SER A 215 -13.57 -3.81 -24.29
N THR A 216 -13.05 -2.63 -23.92
CA THR A 216 -12.05 -2.52 -22.86
C THR A 216 -12.67 -2.63 -21.45
N PRO A 217 -11.90 -3.07 -20.42
CA PRO A 217 -12.42 -3.26 -19.07
C PRO A 217 -13.06 -2.00 -18.45
N HIS A 218 -12.62 -0.81 -18.86
CA HIS A 218 -13.10 0.48 -18.34
C HIS A 218 -13.98 1.24 -19.33
N ALA A 219 -14.53 0.59 -20.36
CA ALA A 219 -15.40 1.24 -21.35
C ALA A 219 -16.64 1.93 -20.74
N LYS A 220 -17.10 1.45 -19.58
CA LYS A 220 -18.24 2.01 -18.83
C LYS A 220 -17.82 3.01 -17.74
N THR A 221 -16.54 3.30 -17.61
CA THR A 221 -16.00 4.29 -16.69
C THR A 221 -15.81 5.61 -17.43
N ALA A 222 -16.21 6.73 -16.81
CA ALA A 222 -15.96 8.04 -17.39
C ALA A 222 -14.45 8.28 -17.59
N CYS A 223 -14.05 8.83 -18.73
CA CYS A 223 -12.64 9.10 -19.02
C CYS A 223 -11.98 9.97 -17.94
N THR A 224 -12.76 10.87 -17.33
CA THR A 224 -12.33 11.76 -16.23
C THR A 224 -12.07 11.02 -14.91
N ALA A 225 -12.45 9.76 -14.75
CA ALA A 225 -12.03 8.99 -13.57
C ALA A 225 -10.51 8.70 -13.61
N CYS A 226 -9.99 8.36 -14.80
CA CYS A 226 -8.57 8.08 -15.03
C CYS A 226 -7.81 9.32 -15.53
N HIS A 227 -8.50 10.30 -16.09
CA HIS A 227 -7.94 11.59 -16.51
C HIS A 227 -8.70 12.74 -15.82
N PRO A 228 -8.53 12.91 -14.50
CA PRO A 228 -9.34 13.82 -13.67
C PRO A 228 -9.31 15.27 -14.13
N GLU A 229 -8.27 15.64 -14.87
CA GLU A 229 -8.05 16.99 -15.32
C GLU A 229 -8.43 17.19 -16.80
N ALA A 230 -8.83 16.13 -17.53
CA ALA A 230 -8.91 16.14 -19.00
C ALA A 230 -9.84 17.21 -19.57
N ALA A 231 -10.92 17.51 -18.85
CA ALA A 231 -11.90 18.52 -19.25
C ALA A 231 -11.49 19.93 -18.80
N ARG A 232 -10.24 20.35 -19.04
CA ARG A 232 -9.75 21.70 -18.71
C ARG A 232 -8.61 22.15 -19.62
N PHE A 233 -8.37 23.46 -19.66
CA PHE A 233 -7.20 24.07 -20.33
C PHE A 233 -5.87 23.65 -19.69
N GLY A 234 -4.79 23.60 -20.48
CA GLY A 234 -3.55 22.91 -20.05
C GLY A 234 -3.71 21.39 -20.15
N HIS A 235 -4.47 20.95 -21.16
CA HIS A 235 -4.93 19.58 -21.36
C HIS A 235 -3.80 18.52 -21.39
N GLY A 236 -2.63 18.85 -21.93
CA GLY A 236 -1.55 17.91 -22.22
C GLY A 236 -0.63 17.56 -21.05
N SER A 237 -0.75 18.22 -19.89
CA SER A 237 0.11 18.00 -18.73
C SER A 237 -0.70 17.61 -17.51
N GLN A 238 -1.13 16.35 -17.45
CA GLN A 238 -2.06 15.86 -16.43
C GLN A 238 -1.57 14.56 -15.81
N ALA A 239 -1.71 14.48 -14.50
CA ALA A 239 -1.47 13.24 -13.78
C ALA A 239 -2.64 12.27 -14.06
N PRO A 240 -2.36 10.99 -14.37
CA PRO A 240 -3.38 9.95 -14.34
C PRO A 240 -4.03 9.86 -12.95
N GLY A 241 -5.31 9.49 -12.94
CA GLY A 241 -6.04 9.20 -11.71
C GLY A 241 -5.42 8.03 -10.94
N ASP A 242 -5.65 8.03 -9.63
CA ASP A 242 -5.17 6.96 -8.75
C ASP A 242 -6.00 5.68 -8.94
N CYS A 243 -5.33 4.62 -9.41
CA CYS A 243 -5.92 3.30 -9.61
C CYS A 243 -6.41 2.68 -8.29
N GLY A 244 -5.77 3.03 -7.17
CA GLY A 244 -6.06 2.52 -5.82
C GLY A 244 -7.45 2.87 -5.29
N ARG A 245 -8.12 3.86 -5.91
CA ARG A 245 -9.50 4.24 -5.56
C ARG A 245 -10.54 3.19 -5.93
N CYS A 246 -10.21 2.31 -6.87
CA CYS A 246 -11.12 1.27 -7.35
C CYS A 246 -10.50 -0.13 -7.32
N HIS A 247 -9.18 -0.24 -7.38
CA HIS A 247 -8.46 -1.52 -7.39
C HIS A 247 -7.57 -1.65 -6.17
N ALA A 248 -7.63 -2.80 -5.51
CA ALA A 248 -6.69 -3.13 -4.44
C ALA A 248 -5.39 -3.72 -5.02
N PRO A 249 -4.22 -3.48 -4.41
CA PRO A 249 -2.99 -4.17 -4.77
C PRO A 249 -3.11 -5.68 -4.62
N HIS A 250 -2.37 -6.41 -5.45
CA HIS A 250 -2.28 -7.86 -5.36
C HIS A 250 -1.40 -8.29 -4.17
N ASP A 251 -1.69 -9.46 -3.61
CA ASP A 251 -0.82 -10.06 -2.60
C ASP A 251 0.51 -10.54 -3.21
N GLU A 252 1.49 -10.83 -2.34
CA GLU A 252 2.81 -11.30 -2.77
C GLU A 252 2.76 -12.71 -3.38
N LYS A 253 1.68 -13.47 -3.22
CA LYS A 253 1.53 -14.77 -3.88
C LYS A 253 1.33 -14.56 -5.38
N THR A 254 0.53 -13.56 -5.74
CA THR A 254 0.23 -13.21 -7.13
C THR A 254 1.33 -12.36 -7.76
N ALA A 255 1.82 -11.35 -7.04
CA ALA A 255 2.81 -10.41 -7.55
C ALA A 255 4.27 -10.84 -7.32
N HIS A 256 4.51 -11.97 -6.64
CA HIS A 256 5.82 -12.50 -6.19
C HIS A 256 6.56 -11.62 -5.16
N ASP A 257 6.31 -10.31 -5.16
CA ASP A 257 6.71 -9.34 -4.13
C ASP A 257 5.70 -8.19 -4.07
N LEU A 258 5.74 -7.39 -3.02
CA LEU A 258 4.80 -6.27 -2.82
C LEU A 258 4.80 -5.23 -3.95
N HIS A 259 5.93 -5.04 -4.64
CA HIS A 259 6.09 -4.02 -5.70
C HIS A 259 5.70 -2.59 -5.26
N ALA A 260 5.91 -2.24 -3.99
CA ALA A 260 5.49 -0.94 -3.41
C ALA A 260 6.00 0.31 -4.15
N ARG A 261 7.12 0.18 -4.86
CA ARG A 261 7.73 1.27 -5.65
C ARG A 261 7.31 1.26 -7.12
N VAL A 262 6.39 0.41 -7.54
CA VAL A 262 5.99 0.27 -8.95
C VAL A 262 4.58 0.79 -9.12
N SER A 263 4.42 1.80 -9.99
CA SER A 263 3.10 2.28 -10.35
C SER A 263 2.30 1.20 -11.09
N CYS A 264 0.99 1.13 -10.82
CA CYS A 264 0.12 0.15 -11.47
C CYS A 264 0.26 0.20 -13.00
N GLY A 265 0.37 1.41 -13.57
CA GLY A 265 0.48 1.61 -15.01
C GLY A 265 1.78 1.06 -15.64
N ALA A 266 2.87 0.98 -14.89
CA ALA A 266 4.11 0.36 -15.38
C ALA A 266 3.92 -1.14 -15.67
N CYS A 267 2.98 -1.80 -15.00
CA CYS A 267 2.63 -3.20 -15.23
C CYS A 267 1.40 -3.35 -16.15
N HIS A 268 0.32 -2.63 -15.84
CA HIS A 268 -1.00 -2.83 -16.44
C HIS A 268 -1.24 -2.05 -17.74
N LEU A 269 -0.38 -1.11 -18.15
CA LEU A 269 -0.55 -0.42 -19.43
C LEU A 269 0.24 -1.13 -20.55
N PRO A 270 -0.40 -1.44 -21.69
CA PRO A 270 0.29 -2.01 -22.84
C PRO A 270 1.08 -0.96 -23.61
N GLY A 271 2.19 -1.39 -24.22
CA GLY A 271 3.02 -0.54 -25.08
C GLY A 271 3.78 0.57 -24.34
N VAL A 272 3.86 0.52 -23.01
CA VAL A 272 4.64 1.47 -22.20
C VAL A 272 5.97 0.86 -21.77
N ARG A 273 6.97 1.70 -21.54
CA ARG A 273 8.27 1.32 -20.99
C ARG A 273 8.34 1.73 -19.52
N PRO A 274 8.64 0.80 -18.60
CA PRO A 274 8.92 1.14 -17.21
C PRO A 274 10.18 2.00 -17.12
N VAL A 275 10.10 3.11 -16.37
CA VAL A 275 11.23 4.00 -16.11
C VAL A 275 11.18 4.48 -14.66
N LEU A 276 12.30 4.94 -14.13
CA LEU A 276 12.30 5.63 -12.86
C LEU A 276 11.74 7.05 -13.04
N ASP A 277 11.04 7.54 -12.02
CA ASP A 277 10.65 8.94 -11.92
C ASP A 277 11.88 9.86 -11.78
N ARG A 278 11.62 11.18 -11.75
CA ARG A 278 12.69 12.18 -11.69
C ARG A 278 13.58 12.05 -10.46
N ASP A 279 13.03 11.56 -9.35
CA ASP A 279 13.73 11.40 -8.08
C ASP A 279 14.38 10.01 -7.93
N GLY A 280 14.21 9.12 -8.91
CA GLY A 280 14.74 7.75 -8.88
C GLY A 280 14.04 6.83 -7.88
N GLN A 281 12.90 7.25 -7.32
CA GLN A 281 12.24 6.58 -6.20
C GLN A 281 11.12 5.66 -6.66
N VAL A 282 10.37 5.99 -7.71
CA VAL A 282 9.21 5.20 -8.14
C VAL A 282 9.39 4.77 -9.59
N VAL A 283 9.09 3.51 -9.87
CA VAL A 283 8.98 2.99 -11.25
C VAL A 283 7.65 3.44 -11.83
N VAL A 284 7.73 4.47 -12.66
CA VAL A 284 6.63 4.99 -13.48
C VAL A 284 6.72 4.42 -14.88
N TRP A 285 5.94 4.98 -15.79
CA TRP A 285 5.88 4.53 -17.17
C TRP A 285 6.02 5.69 -18.12
N GLU A 286 6.69 5.43 -19.24
CA GLU A 286 6.78 6.31 -20.39
C GLU A 286 6.20 5.61 -21.60
N ARG A 287 5.67 6.39 -22.53
CA ARG A 287 5.21 5.86 -23.81
C ARG A 287 5.78 6.71 -24.94
N PRO A 288 6.29 6.09 -26.02
CA PRO A 288 6.60 6.82 -27.24
C PRO A 288 5.32 7.45 -27.80
N LEU A 289 5.36 8.76 -28.02
CA LEU A 289 4.23 9.51 -28.57
C LEU A 289 3.90 8.95 -29.97
N SER A 290 2.69 8.42 -30.14
CA SER A 290 2.22 7.90 -31.43
C SER A 290 1.07 8.79 -31.91
N LEU A 291 1.39 9.81 -32.69
CA LEU A 291 0.40 10.74 -33.22
C LEU A 291 -0.26 10.17 -34.49
N GLY A 292 -1.56 10.44 -34.65
CA GLY A 292 -2.31 10.01 -35.83
C GLY A 292 -2.55 8.50 -35.95
N LYS A 293 -2.12 7.70 -34.96
CA LYS A 293 -2.37 6.26 -34.88
C LYS A 293 -3.14 5.93 -33.60
N PRO A 294 -4.17 5.07 -33.65
CA PRO A 294 -4.85 4.59 -32.46
C PRO A 294 -3.89 3.96 -31.45
N SER A 295 -4.15 4.23 -30.17
CA SER A 295 -3.38 3.70 -29.05
C SER A 295 -4.10 2.54 -28.37
N GLY A 296 -3.38 1.45 -28.15
CA GLY A 296 -3.85 0.31 -27.36
C GLY A 296 -3.85 0.53 -25.83
N ILE A 297 -3.38 1.68 -25.33
CA ILE A 297 -3.13 1.91 -23.89
C ILE A 297 -4.36 1.68 -22.99
N HIS A 298 -5.56 1.89 -23.51
CA HIS A 298 -6.83 1.72 -22.79
C HIS A 298 -7.31 0.26 -22.69
N HIS A 299 -6.69 -0.67 -23.40
CA HIS A 299 -7.06 -2.08 -23.31
C HIS A 299 -6.78 -2.66 -21.93
N MET A 300 -5.79 -2.10 -21.24
CA MET A 300 -5.24 -2.61 -19.99
C MET A 300 -4.75 -4.05 -20.12
N ILE A 301 -3.70 -4.38 -19.39
CA ILE A 301 -3.15 -5.72 -19.34
C ILE A 301 -3.76 -6.41 -18.13
N LEU A 302 -4.56 -7.44 -18.39
CA LEU A 302 -4.95 -8.41 -17.37
C LEU A 302 -3.77 -9.38 -17.16
N MET A 303 -3.31 -9.48 -15.92
CA MET A 303 -2.12 -10.25 -15.54
C MET A 303 -2.46 -11.73 -15.42
N GLU A 304 -2.41 -12.44 -16.54
CA GLU A 304 -2.49 -13.92 -16.59
C GLU A 304 -1.17 -14.57 -17.05
N ASP A 305 -0.20 -13.77 -17.54
CA ASP A 305 1.03 -14.28 -18.17
C ASP A 305 2.29 -13.76 -17.46
N GLU A 306 3.03 -14.66 -16.83
CA GLU A 306 4.31 -14.40 -16.18
C GLU A 306 5.36 -13.79 -17.13
N LYS A 307 5.23 -13.99 -18.46
CA LYS A 307 6.11 -13.35 -19.45
C LYS A 307 6.08 -11.83 -19.35
N LYS A 308 5.03 -11.23 -18.79
CA LYS A 308 4.92 -9.78 -18.63
C LYS A 308 5.83 -9.23 -17.52
N CYS A 309 6.27 -10.06 -16.58
CA CYS A 309 7.29 -9.70 -15.58
C CYS A 309 8.63 -9.37 -16.24
N SER A 310 8.92 -9.94 -17.42
CA SER A 310 10.14 -9.68 -18.18
C SER A 310 10.23 -8.26 -18.75
N ARG A 311 9.23 -7.40 -18.52
CA ARG A 311 9.35 -5.96 -18.84
C ARG A 311 10.30 -5.24 -17.90
N CYS A 312 10.38 -5.68 -16.65
CA CYS A 312 11.30 -5.15 -15.63
C CYS A 312 12.40 -6.16 -15.31
N HIS A 313 12.08 -7.45 -15.29
CA HIS A 313 13.00 -8.52 -14.90
C HIS A 313 13.87 -9.00 -16.07
N THR A 314 14.78 -8.14 -16.51
CA THR A 314 15.76 -8.45 -17.57
C THR A 314 17.16 -7.99 -17.19
N ARG A 315 18.17 -8.56 -17.85
CA ARG A 315 19.55 -8.08 -17.73
C ARG A 315 19.65 -6.62 -18.22
N GLY A 316 20.39 -5.79 -17.50
CA GLY A 316 20.61 -4.38 -17.85
C GLY A 316 19.36 -3.49 -17.76
N ASN A 317 18.33 -3.91 -17.02
CA ASN A 317 17.18 -3.05 -16.77
C ASN A 317 17.61 -1.80 -15.97
N ARG A 318 16.95 -0.67 -16.21
CA ARG A 318 17.27 0.61 -15.55
C ARG A 318 16.35 0.96 -14.38
N VAL A 319 15.53 0.01 -13.95
CA VAL A 319 14.52 0.21 -12.91
C VAL A 319 14.92 -0.42 -11.58
N GLY A 320 16.09 -1.05 -11.51
CA GLY A 320 16.60 -1.68 -10.30
C GLY A 320 15.87 -2.96 -9.93
N ALA A 321 15.30 -3.67 -10.91
CA ALA A 321 14.66 -4.97 -10.69
C ALA A 321 15.68 -6.12 -10.86
N ALA A 322 15.44 -7.25 -10.19
CA ALA A 322 16.27 -8.45 -10.40
C ALA A 322 16.17 -8.92 -11.85
N ALA A 323 17.28 -9.32 -12.48
CA ALA A 323 17.28 -9.77 -13.87
C ALA A 323 16.49 -11.06 -14.13
N MET A 324 16.10 -11.76 -13.05
CA MET A 324 15.25 -12.94 -13.08
C MET A 324 13.96 -12.69 -12.31
N VAL A 325 12.89 -13.38 -12.72
CA VAL A 325 11.63 -13.43 -11.98
C VAL A 325 11.81 -14.41 -10.83
N LEU A 326 11.78 -13.92 -9.61
CA LEU A 326 11.87 -14.74 -8.39
C LEU A 326 10.47 -15.24 -8.01
N PRO A 327 10.35 -16.44 -7.42
CA PRO A 327 9.07 -16.94 -6.95
C PRO A 327 8.59 -16.15 -5.73
N PRO A 328 7.29 -16.23 -5.38
CA PRO A 328 6.82 -15.72 -4.11
C PRO A 328 7.55 -16.40 -2.95
N LYS A 329 7.79 -15.66 -1.87
CA LYS A 329 8.40 -16.21 -0.64
C LYS A 329 7.47 -17.29 -0.08
N GLY A 330 7.94 -18.54 -0.04
CA GLY A 330 7.15 -19.70 0.38
C GLY A 330 7.02 -19.84 1.90
N ILE A 331 6.30 -20.87 2.33
CA ILE A 331 5.98 -21.11 3.75
C ILE A 331 7.22 -21.29 4.63
N LEU A 332 8.35 -21.77 4.09
CA LEU A 332 9.59 -21.94 4.85
C LEU A 332 10.22 -20.60 5.27
N CYS A 333 9.90 -19.50 4.60
CA CYS A 333 10.40 -18.16 4.95
C CYS A 333 9.58 -17.49 6.06
N MET A 334 8.37 -17.99 6.33
CA MET A 334 7.40 -17.41 7.27
C MET A 334 7.90 -17.18 8.69
N PRO A 335 8.77 -18.03 9.28
CA PRO A 335 9.35 -17.76 10.59
C PRO A 335 10.21 -16.49 10.66
N CYS A 336 10.68 -15.96 9.52
CA CYS A 336 11.70 -14.92 9.45
C CYS A 336 11.20 -13.56 8.96
N HIS A 337 10.11 -13.50 8.19
CA HIS A 337 9.50 -12.27 7.66
C HIS A 337 8.15 -12.56 6.98
N ALA A 338 7.47 -11.51 6.51
CA ALA A 338 6.25 -11.65 5.71
C ALA A 338 6.50 -12.52 4.47
N SER A 339 5.65 -13.52 4.27
CA SER A 339 5.75 -14.51 3.21
C SER A 339 4.36 -15.09 2.92
N THR A 340 4.26 -16.03 2.00
CA THR A 340 2.98 -16.60 1.55
C THR A 340 2.82 -18.05 2.03
N PHE A 341 1.61 -18.60 1.93
CA PHE A 341 1.36 -20.03 2.16
C PHE A 341 1.76 -20.91 0.96
N SER A 342 2.51 -20.37 -0.01
CA SER A 342 2.87 -21.08 -1.23
C SER A 342 3.90 -22.18 -0.96
N VAL A 343 3.74 -23.30 -1.67
CA VAL A 343 4.63 -24.48 -1.66
C VAL A 343 4.92 -24.89 -3.12
N GLY A 344 5.34 -23.92 -3.93
CA GLY A 344 5.45 -24.09 -5.39
C GLY A 344 6.87 -24.25 -5.92
N ASP A 345 7.87 -23.76 -5.20
CA ASP A 345 9.26 -23.79 -5.67
C ASP A 345 10.03 -25.04 -5.16
N PRO A 346 11.03 -25.53 -5.92
CA PRO A 346 11.79 -26.72 -5.55
C PRO A 346 12.50 -26.64 -4.20
N VAL A 347 12.94 -25.45 -3.78
CA VAL A 347 13.66 -25.25 -2.51
C VAL A 347 12.70 -25.44 -1.34
N THR A 348 11.52 -24.84 -1.42
CA THR A 348 10.44 -25.01 -0.43
C THR A 348 9.98 -26.46 -0.35
N LEU A 349 9.74 -27.11 -1.50
CA LEU A 349 9.31 -28.51 -1.54
C LEU A 349 10.34 -29.46 -0.92
N GLY A 350 11.62 -29.32 -1.31
CA GLY A 350 12.69 -30.16 -0.78
C GLY A 350 12.90 -29.98 0.73
N GLY A 351 12.98 -28.72 1.19
CA GLY A 351 13.17 -28.40 2.61
C GLY A 351 12.02 -28.89 3.48
N LEU A 352 10.77 -28.64 3.04
CA LEU A 352 9.57 -29.06 3.78
C LEU A 352 9.42 -30.59 3.79
N GLY A 353 9.73 -31.27 2.68
CA GLY A 353 9.70 -32.72 2.59
C GLY A 353 10.63 -33.39 3.59
N ILE A 354 11.90 -32.94 3.66
CA ILE A 354 12.88 -33.46 4.62
C ILE A 354 12.46 -33.16 6.07
N PHE A 355 11.96 -31.94 6.32
CA PHE A 355 11.45 -31.56 7.65
C PHE A 355 10.31 -32.46 8.11
N ILE A 356 9.28 -32.65 7.27
CA ILE A 356 8.14 -33.52 7.57
C ILE A 356 8.60 -34.96 7.80
N LEU A 357 9.47 -35.48 6.93
CA LEU A 357 10.02 -36.83 7.08
C LEU A 357 10.75 -36.99 8.43
N GLY A 358 11.55 -36.01 8.84
CA GLY A 358 12.21 -36.00 10.14
C GLY A 358 11.22 -36.00 11.31
N LEU A 359 10.15 -35.20 11.24
CA LEU A 359 9.08 -35.22 12.25
C LEU A 359 8.34 -36.56 12.30
N VAL A 360 8.09 -37.19 11.15
CA VAL A 360 7.47 -38.52 11.07
C VAL A 360 8.35 -39.56 11.73
N PHE A 361 9.66 -39.59 11.46
CA PHE A 361 10.58 -40.50 12.13
C PHE A 361 10.60 -40.27 13.65
N LEU A 362 10.69 -39.01 14.08
CA LEU A 362 10.71 -38.66 15.50
C LEU A 362 9.42 -39.12 16.21
N THR A 363 8.27 -38.81 15.64
CA THR A 363 6.97 -39.22 16.21
C THR A 363 6.79 -40.73 16.18
N ALA A 364 7.21 -41.41 15.12
CA ALA A 364 7.17 -42.88 15.05
C ALA A 364 8.00 -43.51 16.16
N THR A 365 9.18 -42.97 16.49
CA THR A 365 10.00 -43.49 17.60
C THR A 365 9.35 -43.28 18.98
N TRP A 366 8.67 -42.16 19.21
CA TRP A 366 7.99 -41.89 20.48
C TRP A 366 6.76 -42.75 20.71
N PHE A 367 6.02 -43.05 19.64
CA PHE A 367 4.78 -43.83 19.71
C PHE A 367 4.97 -45.29 19.29
N ALA A 368 6.22 -45.76 19.12
CA ALA A 368 6.54 -47.15 18.76
C ALA A 368 5.95 -48.19 19.74
N GLY A 369 5.67 -47.79 20.99
CA GLY A 369 5.02 -48.64 22.00
C GLY A 369 3.54 -48.32 22.30
N ALA A 370 2.90 -47.40 21.56
CA ALA A 370 1.54 -46.97 21.87
C ALA A 370 0.49 -48.00 21.41
N HIS A 371 -0.35 -48.47 22.33
CA HIS A 371 -1.48 -49.34 22.01
C HIS A 371 -2.50 -48.59 21.12
N GLY A 372 -2.73 -49.10 19.90
CA GLY A 372 -3.65 -48.51 18.92
C GLY A 372 -3.00 -47.79 17.73
N GLY A 373 -1.67 -47.82 17.62
CA GLY A 373 -0.92 -47.28 16.47
C GLY A 373 -0.58 -45.79 16.56
N ILE A 374 0.35 -45.35 15.72
CA ILE A 374 0.93 -43.98 15.76
C ILE A 374 -0.13 -42.89 15.63
N LEU A 375 -1.09 -43.04 14.70
CA LEU A 375 -2.16 -42.05 14.47
C LEU A 375 -3.02 -41.80 15.72
N ARG A 376 -3.43 -42.87 16.43
CA ARG A 376 -4.19 -42.73 17.69
C ARG A 376 -3.32 -42.13 18.80
N GLY A 377 -2.05 -42.50 18.86
CA GLY A 377 -1.07 -41.92 19.79
C GLY A 377 -0.94 -40.40 19.60
N VAL A 378 -0.75 -39.95 18.35
CA VAL A 378 -0.66 -38.52 18.00
C VAL A 378 -1.96 -37.78 18.36
N ALA A 379 -3.13 -38.30 17.95
CA ALA A 379 -4.41 -37.66 18.26
C ALA A 379 -4.67 -37.56 19.77
N GLY A 380 -4.35 -38.60 20.54
CA GLY A 380 -4.43 -38.59 21.99
C GLY A 380 -3.47 -37.60 22.63
N GLY A 381 -2.25 -37.50 22.12
CA GLY A 381 -1.24 -36.51 22.53
C GLY A 381 -1.70 -35.08 22.30
N VAL A 382 -2.23 -34.77 21.10
CA VAL A 382 -2.75 -33.43 20.76
C VAL A 382 -3.91 -33.05 21.68
N ARG A 383 -4.86 -33.96 21.92
CA ARG A 383 -5.99 -33.71 22.84
C ARG A 383 -5.51 -33.44 24.28
N THR A 384 -4.52 -34.20 24.74
CA THR A 384 -3.94 -34.03 26.08
C THR A 384 -3.22 -32.69 26.20
N TRP A 385 -2.44 -32.32 25.19
CA TRP A 385 -1.76 -31.03 25.14
C TRP A 385 -2.75 -29.87 25.08
N ALA A 386 -3.80 -29.94 24.25
CA ALA A 386 -4.82 -28.91 24.18
C ALA A 386 -5.52 -28.72 25.53
N GLY A 387 -5.91 -29.81 26.21
CA GLY A 387 -6.48 -29.75 27.55
C GLY A 387 -5.53 -29.15 28.59
N ALA A 388 -4.23 -29.44 28.49
CA ALA A 388 -3.22 -28.84 29.36
C ALA A 388 -3.03 -27.34 29.07
N PHE A 389 -2.98 -26.94 27.79
CA PHE A 389 -2.75 -25.57 27.35
C PHE A 389 -3.83 -24.62 27.86
N PHE A 390 -5.11 -24.99 27.72
CA PHE A 390 -6.23 -24.16 28.17
C PHE A 390 -6.47 -24.18 29.69
N SER A 391 -5.64 -24.89 30.46
CA SER A 391 -5.67 -24.79 31.93
C SER A 391 -4.95 -23.53 32.41
N VAL A 392 -5.31 -23.02 33.60
CA VAL A 392 -4.63 -21.87 34.23
C VAL A 392 -3.12 -22.13 34.38
N GLY A 393 -2.75 -23.36 34.76
CA GLY A 393 -1.34 -23.77 34.88
C GLY A 393 -0.63 -23.78 33.52
N GLY A 394 -1.29 -24.27 32.47
CA GLY A 394 -0.78 -24.30 31.10
C GLY A 394 -0.57 -22.91 30.52
N LEU A 395 -1.57 -22.02 30.61
CA LEU A 395 -1.44 -20.62 30.18
C LEU A 395 -0.31 -19.91 30.93
N ARG A 396 -0.25 -20.07 32.26
CA ARG A 396 0.84 -19.48 33.05
C ARG A 396 2.21 -19.99 32.62
N ALA A 397 2.35 -21.29 32.34
CA ALA A 397 3.60 -21.85 31.84
C ALA A 397 3.92 -21.37 30.42
N PHE A 398 2.93 -21.25 29.54
CA PHE A 398 3.13 -20.69 28.21
C PHE A 398 3.65 -19.25 28.27
N PHE A 399 2.96 -18.35 28.96
CA PHE A 399 3.39 -16.95 29.02
C PHE A 399 4.70 -16.77 29.80
N LEU A 400 4.83 -17.38 30.99
CA LEU A 400 6.00 -17.13 31.83
C LEU A 400 7.21 -18.00 31.47
N ASP A 401 6.99 -19.29 31.18
CA ASP A 401 8.10 -20.24 30.99
C ASP A 401 8.46 -20.44 29.50
N VAL A 402 7.52 -20.26 28.56
CA VAL A 402 7.81 -20.33 27.11
C VAL A 402 8.15 -18.95 26.53
N LEU A 403 7.26 -17.96 26.65
CA LEU A 403 7.48 -16.64 26.04
C LEU A 403 8.51 -15.81 26.82
N LEU A 404 8.33 -15.64 28.13
CA LEU A 404 9.28 -14.88 28.96
C LEU A 404 10.50 -15.69 29.42
N GLN A 405 10.51 -17.00 29.19
CA GLN A 405 11.62 -17.89 29.49
C GLN A 405 12.08 -17.82 30.96
N ARG A 406 11.15 -17.59 31.89
CA ARG A 406 11.40 -17.36 33.33
C ARG A 406 12.24 -18.46 33.99
N ARG A 407 12.04 -19.73 33.61
CA ARG A 407 12.86 -20.84 34.14
C ARG A 407 14.32 -20.70 33.75
N LEU A 408 14.60 -20.34 32.50
CA LEU A 408 15.97 -20.13 32.02
C LEU A 408 16.61 -18.93 32.74
N TYR A 409 15.86 -17.84 32.93
CA TYR A 409 16.31 -16.68 33.71
C TYR A 409 16.74 -17.09 35.12
N ARG A 410 15.88 -17.82 35.84
CA ARG A 410 16.17 -18.29 37.21
C ARG A 410 17.36 -19.25 37.29
N GLN A 411 17.66 -19.99 36.22
CA GLN A 411 18.82 -20.88 36.18
C GLN A 411 20.12 -20.15 35.87
N SER A 412 20.07 -19.15 34.96
CA SER A 412 21.23 -18.36 34.57
C SER A 412 20.81 -17.17 33.74
N GLU A 413 20.97 -15.98 34.31
CA GLU A 413 20.67 -14.72 33.64
C GLU A 413 21.46 -14.57 32.34
N GLY A 414 22.76 -14.91 32.34
CA GLY A 414 23.60 -14.85 31.13
C GLY A 414 23.13 -15.79 30.00
N ARG A 415 22.68 -17.01 30.31
CA ARG A 415 22.09 -17.90 29.29
C ARG A 415 20.77 -17.37 28.78
N TRP A 416 19.97 -16.77 29.66
CA TRP A 416 18.72 -16.12 29.28
C TRP A 416 18.97 -14.94 28.34
N VAL A 417 19.94 -14.06 28.62
CA VAL A 417 20.26 -12.93 27.73
C VAL A 417 20.66 -13.41 26.34
N ILE A 418 21.57 -14.39 26.23
CA ILE A 418 21.98 -14.94 24.92
C ILE A 418 20.79 -15.53 24.18
N HIS A 419 19.94 -16.29 24.86
CA HIS A 419 18.76 -16.91 24.24
C HIS A 419 17.70 -15.88 23.87
N ALA A 420 17.49 -14.84 24.69
CA ALA A 420 16.58 -13.73 24.44
C ALA A 420 16.99 -12.94 23.18
N LEU A 421 18.29 -12.73 22.97
CA LEU A 421 18.84 -12.11 21.76
C LEU A 421 18.59 -12.91 20.48
N ILE A 422 18.27 -14.20 20.59
CA ILE A 422 17.91 -15.05 19.43
C ILE A 422 16.39 -15.15 19.32
N PHE A 423 15.72 -15.52 20.41
CA PHE A 423 14.31 -15.83 20.44
C PHE A 423 13.41 -14.62 20.15
N TYR A 424 13.65 -13.47 20.79
CA TYR A 424 12.76 -12.31 20.63
C TYR A 424 12.84 -11.72 19.21
N PRO A 425 14.01 -11.61 18.57
CA PRO A 425 14.07 -11.27 17.15
C PRO A 425 13.28 -12.22 16.25
N PHE A 426 13.39 -13.54 16.46
CA PHE A 426 12.58 -14.51 15.71
C PHE A 426 11.08 -14.33 15.95
N LEU A 427 10.67 -14.22 17.21
CA LEU A 427 9.27 -14.02 17.58
C LEU A 427 8.71 -12.74 16.98
N PHE A 428 9.46 -11.63 17.08
CA PHE A 428 9.09 -10.34 16.49
C PHE A 428 8.89 -10.47 14.98
N ARG A 429 9.87 -11.03 14.27
CA ARG A 429 9.82 -11.17 12.82
C ARG A 429 8.71 -12.10 12.33
N PHE A 430 8.46 -13.19 13.05
CA PHE A 430 7.35 -14.09 12.79
C PHE A 430 6.00 -13.40 12.97
N VAL A 431 5.79 -12.71 14.10
CA VAL A 431 4.53 -12.00 14.37
C VAL A 431 4.30 -10.87 13.37
N TRP A 432 5.32 -10.08 13.07
CA TRP A 432 5.27 -9.03 12.05
C TRP A 432 4.92 -9.63 10.68
N GLY A 433 5.58 -10.73 10.31
CA GLY A 433 5.38 -11.41 9.04
C GLY A 433 3.97 -11.98 8.87
N ILE A 434 3.45 -12.67 9.89
CA ILE A 434 2.08 -13.20 9.90
C ILE A 434 1.06 -12.07 9.89
N ALA A 435 1.27 -11.01 10.70
CA ALA A 435 0.37 -9.87 10.70
C ALA A 435 0.32 -9.18 9.33
N GLY A 436 1.47 -9.06 8.64
CA GLY A 436 1.53 -8.52 7.28
C GLY A 436 0.85 -9.38 6.24
N LEU A 437 1.07 -10.69 6.28
CA LEU A 437 0.37 -11.64 5.41
C LEU A 437 -1.14 -11.61 5.63
N LEU A 438 -1.60 -11.75 6.87
CA LEU A 438 -3.04 -11.75 7.16
C LEU A 438 -3.67 -10.41 6.81
N GLY A 439 -2.97 -9.31 7.09
CA GLY A 439 -3.38 -7.97 6.71
C GLY A 439 -3.55 -7.81 5.20
N SER A 440 -2.62 -8.29 4.38
CA SER A 440 -2.72 -8.17 2.92
C SER A 440 -3.81 -9.04 2.33
N LEU A 441 -4.18 -10.14 2.98
CA LEU A 441 -5.29 -10.98 2.56
C LEU A 441 -6.66 -10.43 2.99
N TRP A 442 -6.75 -9.74 4.12
CA TRP A 442 -8.02 -9.26 4.68
C TRP A 442 -8.34 -7.80 4.31
N SER A 443 -7.34 -6.93 4.17
CA SER A 443 -7.49 -5.52 3.82
C SER A 443 -6.30 -5.05 2.96
N PRO A 444 -6.21 -5.51 1.69
CA PRO A 444 -5.13 -5.16 0.77
C PRO A 444 -5.01 -3.65 0.47
N GLU A 445 -6.11 -2.91 0.61
CA GLU A 445 -6.17 -1.45 0.46
C GLU A 445 -5.55 -0.67 1.63
N SER A 446 -5.29 -1.33 2.77
CA SER A 446 -4.79 -0.68 3.97
C SER A 446 -3.35 -0.15 3.79
N GLU A 447 -3.21 1.18 3.92
CA GLU A 447 -1.91 1.85 3.90
C GLU A 447 -0.98 1.36 5.02
N ILE A 448 -1.53 1.02 6.20
CA ILE A 448 -0.74 0.51 7.33
C ILE A 448 -0.15 -0.86 6.98
N VAL A 449 -0.95 -1.75 6.39
CA VAL A 449 -0.48 -3.07 5.95
C VAL A 449 0.60 -2.92 4.88
N ARG A 450 0.37 -2.07 3.88
CA ARG A 450 1.35 -1.81 2.81
C ARG A 450 2.66 -1.26 3.37
N TRP A 451 2.59 -0.30 4.29
CA TRP A 451 3.77 0.24 4.98
C TRP A 451 4.51 -0.81 5.81
N MET A 452 3.79 -1.72 6.45
CA MET A 452 4.37 -2.81 7.23
C MET A 452 5.08 -3.86 6.37
N LEU A 453 4.59 -4.08 5.14
CA LEU A 453 5.16 -5.00 4.16
C LEU A 453 6.27 -4.37 3.31
N ASP A 454 6.26 -3.04 3.13
CA ASP A 454 7.31 -2.34 2.37
C ASP A 454 8.63 -2.38 3.12
N LYS A 455 9.57 -3.17 2.61
CA LYS A 455 10.93 -3.32 3.12
C LYS A 455 11.73 -2.01 3.11
N ASN A 456 11.27 -1.00 2.38
CA ASN A 456 11.87 0.34 2.34
C ASN A 456 11.20 1.33 3.29
N ALA A 457 10.08 0.97 3.91
CA ALA A 457 9.45 1.84 4.88
C ALA A 457 10.38 2.04 6.09
N PRO A 458 10.57 3.27 6.58
CA PRO A 458 11.50 3.57 7.68
C PRO A 458 11.43 2.63 8.88
N ALA A 459 10.23 2.32 9.39
CA ALA A 459 10.11 1.45 10.57
C ALA A 459 10.34 -0.03 10.25
N ALA A 460 9.90 -0.51 9.08
CA ALA A 460 10.17 -1.88 8.66
C ALA A 460 11.68 -2.08 8.49
N ALA A 461 12.35 -1.18 7.77
CA ALA A 461 13.80 -1.14 7.60
C ALA A 461 14.52 -1.14 8.97
N LEU A 462 14.21 -0.19 9.85
CA LEU A 462 14.84 -0.09 11.18
C LEU A 462 14.63 -1.35 12.02
N SER A 463 13.40 -1.86 12.07
CA SER A 463 13.06 -2.99 12.94
C SER A 463 13.73 -4.28 12.46
N PHE A 464 13.81 -4.48 11.14
CA PHE A 464 14.44 -5.66 10.56
C PHE A 464 15.97 -5.58 10.63
N ASP A 465 16.56 -4.39 10.54
CA ASP A 465 18.01 -4.19 10.70
C ASP A 465 18.44 -4.42 12.17
N ILE A 466 17.73 -3.83 13.14
CA ILE A 466 17.97 -4.04 14.58
C ILE A 466 17.77 -5.50 14.98
N SER A 467 16.65 -6.11 14.59
CA SER A 467 16.40 -7.52 14.98
C SER A 467 17.39 -8.48 14.32
N GLY A 468 17.88 -8.17 13.11
CA GLY A 468 18.97 -8.92 12.46
C GLY A 468 20.28 -8.83 13.25
N LEU A 469 20.63 -7.63 13.75
CA LEU A 469 21.83 -7.43 14.57
C LEU A 469 21.74 -8.12 15.93
N LEU A 470 20.61 -8.00 16.62
CA LEU A 470 20.39 -8.68 17.89
C LEU A 470 20.52 -10.20 17.73
N LEU A 471 19.93 -10.74 16.66
CA LEU A 471 20.05 -12.16 16.32
C LEU A 471 21.50 -12.56 16.05
N GLY A 472 22.22 -11.79 15.24
CA GLY A 472 23.65 -12.01 14.97
C GLY A 472 24.52 -11.97 16.24
N LEU A 473 24.28 -10.99 17.12
CA LEU A 473 24.96 -10.88 18.41
C LEU A 473 24.65 -12.08 19.32
N GLY A 474 23.39 -12.50 19.40
CA GLY A 474 22.99 -13.68 20.17
C GLY A 474 23.69 -14.95 19.69
N ILE A 475 23.79 -15.14 18.37
CA ILE A 475 24.51 -16.29 17.76
C ILE A 475 26.00 -16.22 18.10
N LEU A 476 26.64 -15.05 17.93
CA LEU A 476 28.05 -14.85 18.25
C LEU A 476 28.34 -15.17 19.73
N LEU A 477 27.54 -14.63 20.64
CA LEU A 477 27.69 -14.89 22.08
C LEU A 477 27.44 -16.35 22.44
N ALA A 478 26.50 -17.03 21.76
CA ALA A 478 26.28 -18.46 21.94
C ALA A 478 27.51 -19.29 21.51
N VAL A 479 28.14 -18.94 20.39
CA VAL A 479 29.38 -19.58 19.91
C VAL A 479 30.52 -19.32 20.89
N VAL A 480 30.79 -18.05 21.23
CA VAL A 480 31.87 -17.65 22.15
C VAL A 480 31.72 -18.36 23.49
N ARG A 481 30.53 -18.29 24.11
CA ARG A 481 30.27 -18.96 25.40
C ARG A 481 30.55 -20.45 25.31
N GLY A 482 30.11 -21.11 24.24
CA GLY A 482 30.24 -22.55 24.14
C GLY A 482 31.64 -23.03 23.77
N VAL A 483 32.46 -22.19 23.10
CA VAL A 483 33.90 -22.39 22.95
C VAL A 483 34.62 -22.26 24.29
N LEU A 484 34.32 -21.21 25.07
CA LEU A 484 34.92 -21.00 26.39
C LEU A 484 34.56 -22.12 27.37
N ALA A 485 33.28 -22.51 27.43
CA ALA A 485 32.79 -23.59 28.28
C ALA A 485 33.16 -25.00 27.79
N ARG A 486 33.93 -25.14 26.70
CA ARG A 486 34.36 -26.45 26.19
C ARG A 486 35.30 -27.17 27.15
N LYS A 487 36.17 -26.43 27.83
CA LYS A 487 37.17 -26.97 28.77
C LYS A 487 36.55 -27.44 30.09
N GLU A 488 35.44 -26.82 30.49
CA GLU A 488 34.73 -27.10 31.76
C GLU A 488 33.61 -28.14 31.59
N ARG A 489 33.42 -28.69 30.39
CA ARG A 489 32.30 -29.59 30.08
C ARG A 489 32.56 -30.98 30.63
N ALA A 490 31.65 -31.49 31.46
CA ALA A 490 31.72 -32.85 31.97
C ALA A 490 31.77 -33.89 30.82
N PRO A 491 32.59 -34.95 30.94
CA PRO A 491 32.65 -36.04 29.96
C PRO A 491 31.28 -36.68 29.74
N GLY A 492 30.98 -37.06 28.50
CA GLY A 492 29.70 -37.70 28.13
C GLY A 492 28.54 -36.74 27.85
N LEU A 493 28.67 -35.44 28.16
CA LEU A 493 27.64 -34.47 27.80
C LEU A 493 27.65 -34.17 26.29
N PRO A 494 26.46 -34.10 25.66
CA PRO A 494 26.37 -33.86 24.23
C PRO A 494 27.03 -32.51 23.82
N ARG A 495 27.84 -32.48 22.74
CA ARG A 495 28.58 -31.29 22.24
C ARG A 495 27.69 -30.15 21.71
N GLN A 496 28.13 -28.90 21.76
CA GLN A 496 27.37 -27.81 21.14
C GLN A 496 27.14 -28.06 19.64
N ASP A 497 25.95 -27.73 19.16
CA ASP A 497 25.54 -27.90 17.77
C ASP A 497 25.99 -26.69 16.92
N TYR A 498 27.26 -26.71 16.51
CA TYR A 498 27.85 -25.64 15.71
C TYR A 498 27.28 -25.57 14.29
N LEU A 499 26.77 -26.67 13.74
CA LEU A 499 26.15 -26.66 12.41
C LEU A 499 24.87 -25.82 12.42
N SER A 500 23.99 -26.03 13.40
CA SER A 500 22.79 -25.21 13.59
C SER A 500 23.11 -23.72 13.76
N LEU A 501 24.12 -23.38 14.57
CA LEU A 501 24.56 -21.99 14.77
C LEU A 501 25.19 -21.39 13.51
N GLY A 502 25.97 -22.19 12.76
CA GLY A 502 26.57 -21.79 11.50
C GLY A 502 25.54 -21.51 10.42
N LEU A 503 24.54 -22.39 10.26
CA LEU A 503 23.41 -22.18 9.34
C LEU A 503 22.66 -20.90 9.71
N LEU A 504 22.34 -20.71 10.99
CA LEU A 504 21.63 -19.52 11.46
C LEU A 504 22.43 -18.24 11.22
N GLY A 505 23.73 -18.25 11.52
CA GLY A 505 24.63 -17.13 11.27
C GLY A 505 24.76 -16.81 9.78
N ALA A 506 24.84 -17.83 8.92
CA ALA A 506 24.90 -17.67 7.47
C ALA A 506 23.60 -17.06 6.92
N ILE A 507 22.42 -17.50 7.39
CA ILE A 507 21.13 -16.91 7.01
C ILE A 507 21.12 -15.41 7.33
N VAL A 508 21.52 -15.01 8.54
CA VAL A 508 21.58 -13.60 8.96
C VAL A 508 22.55 -12.80 8.09
N ALA A 509 23.77 -13.31 7.90
CA ALA A 509 24.81 -12.62 7.13
C ALA A 509 24.37 -12.42 5.67
N VAL A 510 23.87 -13.48 5.01
CA VAL A 510 23.37 -13.39 3.63
C VAL A 510 22.13 -12.49 3.55
N GLY A 511 21.30 -12.45 4.60
CA GLY A 511 20.16 -11.53 4.70
C GLY A 511 20.59 -10.05 4.64
N PHE A 512 21.62 -9.65 5.38
CA PHE A 512 22.17 -8.29 5.31
C PHE A 512 22.82 -7.99 3.95
N VAL A 513 23.51 -8.97 3.35
CA VAL A 513 24.05 -8.84 1.99
C VAL A 513 22.92 -8.61 0.98
N LEU A 514 21.84 -9.38 1.07
CA LEU A 514 20.66 -9.21 0.21
C LEU A 514 20.03 -7.83 0.35
N GLU A 515 19.89 -7.35 1.57
CA GLU A 515 19.38 -6.01 1.82
C GLU A 515 20.29 -4.93 1.22
N GLY A 516 21.60 -5.05 1.40
CA GLY A 516 22.57 -4.12 0.82
C GLY A 516 22.54 -4.10 -0.70
N ILE A 517 22.50 -5.27 -1.35
CA ILE A 517 22.37 -5.37 -2.81
C ILE A 517 21.06 -4.73 -3.27
N ARG A 518 19.94 -5.03 -2.60
CA ARG A 518 18.61 -4.44 -2.89
C ARG A 518 18.64 -2.91 -2.79
N ILE A 519 19.24 -2.34 -1.75
CA ILE A 519 19.34 -0.89 -1.55
C ILE A 519 20.21 -0.26 -2.65
N ALA A 520 21.36 -0.87 -2.98
CA ALA A 520 22.27 -0.37 -4.00
C ALA A 520 21.65 -0.42 -5.41
N MET A 521 21.11 -1.57 -5.81
CA MET A 521 20.56 -1.76 -7.16
C MET A 521 19.29 -0.93 -7.42
N THR A 522 18.58 -0.53 -6.36
CA THR A 522 17.35 0.25 -6.46
C THR A 522 17.55 1.76 -6.21
N GLY A 523 18.80 2.24 -6.24
CA GLY A 523 19.13 3.66 -6.19
C GLY A 523 18.97 4.33 -4.83
N ARG A 524 19.19 3.58 -3.73
CA ARG A 524 19.05 4.07 -2.34
C ARG A 524 17.68 4.72 -2.05
N PRO A 525 16.62 3.92 -1.86
CA PRO A 525 15.28 4.43 -1.59
C PRO A 525 15.23 5.31 -0.34
N ALA A 526 14.23 6.18 -0.23
CA ALA A 526 14.09 7.16 0.86
C ALA A 526 14.26 6.59 2.28
N GLY A 527 13.81 5.36 2.56
CA GLY A 527 13.98 4.72 3.87
C GLY A 527 15.29 3.95 4.08
N ALA A 528 16.22 3.94 3.11
CA ALA A 528 17.48 3.20 3.20
C ALA A 528 18.32 3.61 4.42
N ALA A 529 18.27 4.87 4.85
CA ALA A 529 19.00 5.36 6.03
C ALA A 529 18.61 4.64 7.34
N TYR A 530 17.41 4.07 7.40
CA TYR A 530 16.91 3.35 8.56
C TYR A 530 17.38 1.89 8.62
N ALA A 531 17.69 1.29 7.47
CA ALA A 531 18.41 0.01 7.38
C ALA A 531 19.92 0.30 7.43
N PHE A 532 20.44 0.73 8.58
CA PHE A 532 21.79 1.29 8.67
C PHE A 532 22.89 0.27 8.36
N VAL A 533 22.75 -0.99 8.77
CA VAL A 533 23.68 -2.07 8.36
C VAL A 533 23.50 -2.35 6.88
N GLY A 534 22.26 -2.53 6.43
CA GLY A 534 21.95 -2.72 5.01
C GLY A 534 22.55 -1.62 4.12
N ASN A 535 22.43 -0.35 4.53
CA ASN A 535 22.94 0.81 3.83
C ASN A 535 24.47 0.92 3.88
N TRP A 536 25.08 0.50 5.00
CA TRP A 536 26.54 0.33 5.07
C TRP A 536 27.03 -0.77 4.14
N VAL A 537 26.34 -1.91 4.06
CA VAL A 537 26.67 -2.96 3.08
C VAL A 537 26.45 -2.45 1.65
N ALA A 538 25.37 -1.70 1.40
CA ALA A 538 25.09 -1.09 0.12
C ALA A 538 26.19 -0.12 -0.35
N SER A 539 26.85 0.59 0.57
CA SER A 539 27.95 1.49 0.23
C SER A 539 29.25 0.77 -0.15
N GLN A 540 29.33 -0.54 0.09
CA GLN A 540 30.45 -1.37 -0.37
C GLN A 540 30.30 -1.81 -1.84
N PHE A 541 29.12 -1.61 -2.44
CA PHE A 541 28.86 -1.97 -3.83
C PHE A 541 28.99 -0.76 -4.76
N GLY A 542 29.48 -1.03 -5.98
CA GLY A 542 29.60 -0.06 -7.06
C GLY A 542 28.36 -0.02 -7.96
N GLU A 543 28.56 -0.28 -9.26
CA GLU A 543 27.52 -0.20 -10.28
C GLU A 543 26.32 -1.13 -10.04
N ALA A 544 25.12 -0.69 -10.44
CA ALA A 544 23.88 -1.43 -10.23
C ALA A 544 23.73 -2.66 -11.17
N ASP A 545 24.29 -2.61 -12.38
CA ASP A 545 24.08 -3.66 -13.39
C ASP A 545 24.59 -5.05 -12.98
N PRO A 546 25.81 -5.21 -12.42
CA PRO A 546 26.25 -6.49 -11.88
C PRO A 546 25.34 -6.98 -10.73
N LEU A 547 24.87 -6.07 -9.89
CA LEU A 547 24.01 -6.38 -8.74
C LEU A 547 22.63 -6.87 -9.16
N ILE A 548 22.05 -6.26 -10.20
CA ILE A 548 20.78 -6.69 -10.82
C ILE A 548 20.83 -8.16 -11.24
N ASN A 549 21.97 -8.61 -11.76
CA ASN A 549 22.19 -9.99 -12.19
C ASN A 549 22.49 -10.93 -11.01
N ALA A 550 23.26 -10.46 -10.02
CA ALA A 550 23.67 -11.26 -8.87
C ALA A 550 22.55 -11.47 -7.84
N TYR A 551 21.65 -10.49 -7.67
CA TYR A 551 20.64 -10.45 -6.62
C TYR A 551 19.83 -11.74 -6.52
N GLY A 552 19.35 -12.26 -7.66
CA GLY A 552 18.55 -13.47 -7.68
C GLY A 552 19.28 -14.72 -7.18
N TYR A 553 20.58 -14.85 -7.46
CA TYR A 553 21.38 -15.97 -6.94
C TYR A 553 21.62 -15.86 -5.44
N VAL A 554 21.91 -14.66 -4.94
CA VAL A 554 22.05 -14.43 -3.50
C VAL A 554 20.72 -14.68 -2.79
N TRP A 555 19.60 -14.36 -3.44
CA TRP A 555 18.25 -14.61 -2.94
C TRP A 555 17.99 -16.11 -2.78
N TYR A 556 18.30 -16.89 -3.82
CA TYR A 556 18.22 -18.35 -3.75
C TYR A 556 19.19 -18.93 -2.72
N GLY A 557 20.39 -18.38 -2.59
CA GLY A 557 21.34 -18.77 -1.54
C GLY A 557 20.73 -18.62 -0.14
N HIS A 558 20.08 -17.50 0.15
CA HIS A 558 19.38 -17.28 1.41
C HIS A 558 18.18 -18.24 1.61
N ALA A 559 17.39 -18.46 0.55
CA ALA A 559 16.26 -19.39 0.59
C ALA A 559 16.73 -20.83 0.84
N VAL A 560 17.79 -21.28 0.18
CA VAL A 560 18.38 -22.62 0.36
C VAL A 560 18.97 -22.79 1.75
N LEU A 561 19.68 -21.79 2.28
CA LEU A 561 20.17 -21.82 3.66
C LEU A 561 19.01 -21.95 4.67
N THR A 562 17.93 -21.22 4.44
CA THR A 562 16.71 -21.29 5.27
C THR A 562 16.06 -22.67 5.18
N ALA A 563 15.90 -23.21 3.97
CA ALA A 563 15.37 -24.55 3.76
C ALA A 563 16.23 -25.62 4.42
N ALA A 564 17.56 -25.52 4.31
CA ALA A 564 18.49 -26.43 4.97
C ALA A 564 18.40 -26.36 6.50
N PHE A 565 18.27 -25.15 7.06
CA PHE A 565 18.06 -24.96 8.50
C PHE A 565 16.77 -25.63 8.99
N ILE A 566 15.64 -25.40 8.31
CA ILE A 566 14.37 -26.03 8.67
C ILE A 566 14.43 -27.54 8.49
N ALA A 567 14.96 -28.04 7.38
CA ALA A 567 15.14 -29.46 7.11
C ALA A 567 15.99 -30.16 8.18
N TYR A 568 17.01 -29.49 8.72
CA TYR A 568 17.90 -30.03 9.75
C TYR A 568 17.29 -29.99 11.16
N LEU A 569 16.28 -29.14 11.42
CA LEU A 569 15.66 -28.92 12.74
C LEU A 569 15.29 -30.23 13.48
N PRO A 570 14.57 -31.22 12.89
CA PRO A 570 14.17 -32.44 13.59
C PRO A 570 15.34 -33.36 13.96
N PHE A 571 16.48 -33.21 13.29
CA PHE A 571 17.69 -34.01 13.52
C PHE A 571 18.72 -33.30 14.41
N SER A 572 18.46 -32.04 14.77
CA SER A 572 19.40 -31.18 15.47
C SER A 572 18.98 -30.93 16.90
N ARG A 573 19.80 -30.19 17.64
CA ARG A 573 19.42 -29.76 18.99
C ARG A 573 18.34 -28.70 19.00
N LEU A 574 18.05 -28.08 17.87
CA LEU A 574 17.02 -27.06 17.75
C LEU A 574 15.60 -27.61 17.78
N ILE A 575 15.42 -28.95 17.81
CA ILE A 575 14.11 -29.55 18.06
C ILE A 575 13.46 -29.09 19.39
N HIS A 576 14.26 -28.56 20.33
CA HIS A 576 13.75 -27.91 21.53
C HIS A 576 12.83 -26.70 21.25
N VAL A 577 12.94 -26.06 20.08
CA VAL A 577 12.03 -24.97 19.65
C VAL A 577 10.59 -25.48 19.59
N ILE A 578 10.39 -26.75 19.20
CA ILE A 578 9.07 -27.40 19.15
C ILE A 578 8.77 -28.09 20.49
N LEU A 579 9.74 -28.82 21.04
CA LEU A 579 9.50 -29.69 22.19
C LEU A 579 9.38 -28.97 23.53
N ALA A 580 10.18 -27.92 23.75
CA ALA A 580 10.16 -27.23 25.05
C ALA A 580 8.79 -26.61 25.36
N PRO A 581 8.12 -25.89 24.42
CA PRO A 581 6.75 -25.42 24.65
C PRO A 581 5.77 -26.54 24.97
N VAL A 582 5.82 -27.65 24.23
CA VAL A 582 4.93 -28.80 24.41
C VAL A 582 5.08 -29.40 25.80
N VAL A 583 6.32 -29.73 26.20
CA VAL A 583 6.62 -30.40 27.47
C VAL A 583 6.35 -29.49 28.67
N LEU A 584 6.71 -28.21 28.60
CA LEU A 584 6.49 -27.26 29.70
C LEU A 584 5.00 -27.06 29.99
N VAL A 585 4.18 -26.94 28.95
CA VAL A 585 2.72 -26.80 29.07
C VAL A 585 2.09 -28.08 29.63
N LEU A 586 2.47 -29.26 29.11
CA LEU A 586 1.95 -30.55 29.60
C LEU A 586 2.23 -30.74 31.09
N ASN A 587 3.47 -30.52 31.52
CA ASN A 587 3.86 -30.66 32.92
C ASN A 587 3.08 -29.69 33.83
N ALA A 588 2.91 -28.45 33.41
CA ALA A 588 2.17 -27.46 34.21
C ALA A 588 0.67 -27.76 34.28
N GLY A 589 0.07 -28.19 33.18
CA GLY A 589 -1.35 -28.58 33.12
C GLY A 589 -1.66 -29.84 33.92
N SER A 590 -0.74 -30.80 34.00
CA SER A 590 -0.90 -32.00 34.84
C SER A 590 -0.83 -31.72 36.35
N HIS A 591 -0.09 -30.69 36.76
CA HIS A 591 0.04 -30.30 38.17
C HIS A 591 -1.07 -29.37 38.68
N GLY A 592 -1.91 -28.81 37.80
CA GLY A 592 -3.10 -28.03 38.18
C GLY A 592 -4.22 -28.86 38.82
N LYS A 593 -4.15 -30.19 38.73
CA LYS A 593 -4.93 -31.12 39.57
C LYS A 593 -4.15 -31.36 40.86
N GLY A 594 -4.31 -30.46 41.83
CA GLY A 594 -3.60 -30.51 43.11
C GLY A 594 -3.76 -31.83 43.89
N PRO A 595 -2.94 -32.01 44.95
CA PRO A 595 -2.83 -33.23 45.76
C PRO A 595 -4.13 -33.67 46.47
N GLU A 596 -5.17 -32.84 46.44
CA GLU A 596 -6.49 -33.11 47.00
C GLU A 596 -7.25 -34.23 46.27
N SER A 597 -7.03 -34.40 44.96
CA SER A 597 -7.57 -35.54 44.21
C SER A 597 -6.89 -36.87 44.56
N ARG A 598 -5.60 -36.82 44.92
CA ARG A 598 -4.83 -38.00 45.36
C ARG A 598 -5.22 -38.39 46.79
N ARG A 599 -5.46 -37.41 47.67
CA ARG A 599 -5.94 -37.61 49.05
C ARG A 599 -7.39 -38.11 49.10
N ARG A 600 -8.27 -37.65 48.20
CA ARG A 600 -9.65 -38.18 48.07
C ARG A 600 -9.69 -39.61 47.52
N ARG A 601 -8.73 -40.00 46.67
CA ARG A 601 -8.66 -41.35 46.10
C ARG A 601 -8.15 -42.37 47.13
N THR A 602 -7.09 -42.03 47.88
CA THR A 602 -6.62 -42.87 49.00
C THR A 602 -7.59 -42.86 50.19
N GLY A 603 -8.26 -41.74 50.47
CA GLY A 603 -9.30 -41.67 51.51
C GLY A 603 -10.50 -42.57 51.23
N ARG A 604 -11.02 -42.58 49.99
CA ARG A 604 -12.13 -43.47 49.58
C ARG A 604 -11.73 -44.95 49.51
N GLU A 605 -10.47 -45.28 49.22
CA GLU A 605 -9.97 -46.66 49.26
C GLU A 605 -9.81 -47.18 50.70
N ILE A 606 -9.43 -46.32 51.64
CA ILE A 606 -9.35 -46.65 53.07
C ILE A 606 -10.76 -46.81 53.66
N GLU A 607 -11.71 -45.93 53.33
CA GLU A 607 -13.12 -46.06 53.76
C GLU A 607 -13.81 -47.29 53.15
N ARG A 608 -13.51 -47.67 51.90
CA ARG A 608 -14.03 -48.91 51.30
C ARG A 608 -13.46 -50.18 51.93
N ARG A 609 -12.21 -50.17 52.40
CA ARG A 609 -11.63 -51.30 53.14
C ARG A 609 -12.18 -51.39 54.57
N ALA A 610 -12.35 -50.25 55.25
CA ALA A 610 -12.93 -50.20 56.60
C ALA A 610 -14.42 -50.57 56.65
N GLY A 611 -15.19 -50.29 55.58
CA GLY A 611 -16.60 -50.68 55.46
C GLY A 611 -16.83 -52.15 55.10
N SER A 612 -15.80 -52.91 54.72
CA SER A 612 -15.92 -54.33 54.33
C SER A 612 -15.68 -55.34 55.46
N THR A 613 -15.26 -54.88 56.65
CA THR A 613 -14.96 -55.73 57.81
C THR A 613 -16.00 -55.66 58.94
N SER A 614 -17.18 -55.05 58.69
CA SER A 614 -18.24 -54.89 59.69
C SER A 614 -19.58 -55.57 59.32
N SER A 615 -19.54 -56.58 58.45
CA SER A 615 -20.71 -57.43 58.16
C SER A 615 -20.24 -58.84 57.78
N ALA A 616 -19.81 -59.59 58.81
CA ALA A 616 -19.73 -61.05 58.83
C ALA A 616 -19.72 -61.47 60.31
N VAL A 617 -20.93 -61.55 60.87
CA VAL A 617 -21.30 -62.59 61.84
C VAL A 617 -21.80 -63.77 61.04
#